data_AF-A0A0J9WCR9-F1
#
_entry.id   AF-A0A0J9WCR9-F1
#
_cell.length_a   1.000
_cell.length_b   1.000
_cell.length_c   1.000
_cell.angle_alpha   90.00
_cell.angle_beta   90.00
_cell.angle_gamma   90.00
#
_symmetry.space_group_name_H-M   'P 1'
#
loop_
_entity.id
_entity.type
_entity.pdbx_description
1 polymer ?
#
loop_
_entity_poly.entity_id
_entity_poly.type
_entity_poly.pdbx_seq_one_letter_code
_entity_poly.pdbx_strand_id
1 'polypeptide(L)'
;MAKGDDGRSQPLSLVQAFDAATAKVNDIVAALMRTGGCVLKGAIGDGAWARDFFPKETKRVIDRIGKSSAFTKAIIQSPLVLTAAKQMLTSTYNC
;
A
#
# COMPACT_ATOMS: atom_id res chain seq x y z
N MET A 1 -25.12 -15.34 17.47
CA MET A 1 -24.20 -15.20 16.33
C MET A 1 -22.82 -15.68 16.75
N ALA A 2 -22.21 -16.59 16.01
CA ALA A 2 -20.86 -17.07 16.29
C ALA A 2 -19.86 -15.89 16.19
N LYS A 3 -18.94 -15.82 17.16
CA LYS A 3 -17.81 -14.88 17.17
C LYS A 3 -17.02 -15.13 15.87
N GLY A 4 -17.09 -14.20 14.92
CA GLY A 4 -16.43 -14.33 13.63
C GLY A 4 -14.95 -14.62 13.83
N ASP A 5 -14.46 -15.66 13.16
CA ASP A 5 -13.04 -15.97 13.05
C ASP A 5 -12.34 -14.71 12.52
N ASP A 6 -11.56 -14.04 13.36
CA ASP A 6 -10.89 -12.78 13.02
C ASP A 6 -9.63 -13.00 12.16
N GLY A 7 -9.43 -14.24 11.67
CA GLY A 7 -8.39 -14.59 10.70
C GLY A 7 -6.99 -14.58 11.28
N ARG A 8 -6.81 -14.17 12.55
CA ARG A 8 -5.49 -14.03 13.20
C ARG A 8 -4.87 -15.36 13.60
N SER A 9 -5.67 -16.42 13.66
CA SER A 9 -5.21 -17.80 13.91
C SER A 9 -4.87 -18.53 12.61
N GLN A 10 -5.18 -17.94 11.45
CA GLN A 10 -4.92 -18.55 10.16
C GLN A 10 -3.43 -18.39 9.81
N PRO A 11 -2.76 -19.47 9.36
CA PRO A 11 -1.36 -19.37 8.96
C PRO A 11 -1.23 -18.39 7.79
N LEU A 12 -0.27 -17.48 7.89
CA LEU A 12 0.03 -16.52 6.82
C LEU A 12 0.28 -17.30 5.52
N SER A 13 -0.47 -16.96 4.48
CA SER A 13 -0.28 -17.58 3.18
C SER A 13 1.13 -17.27 2.68
N LEU A 14 1.86 -18.31 2.26
CA LEU A 14 3.23 -18.15 1.81
C LEU A 14 3.27 -17.28 0.55
N VAL A 15 3.93 -16.11 0.66
CA VAL A 15 4.13 -15.19 -0.45
C VAL A 15 4.99 -15.87 -1.51
N GLN A 16 4.45 -15.99 -2.72
CA GLN A 16 5.15 -16.65 -3.82
C GLN A 16 6.27 -15.75 -4.35
N ALA A 17 7.41 -16.36 -4.62
CA ALA A 17 8.56 -15.68 -5.21
C ALA A 17 8.74 -16.11 -6.66
N PHE A 18 8.89 -15.15 -7.55
CA PHE A 18 9.08 -15.36 -8.97
C PHE A 18 10.40 -14.74 -9.41
N ASP A 19 11.01 -15.30 -10.45
CA ASP A 19 12.13 -14.68 -11.14
C ASP A 19 11.61 -13.81 -12.29
N ALA A 20 12.00 -12.54 -12.33
CA ALA A 20 11.47 -11.58 -13.28
C ALA A 20 11.75 -11.94 -14.74
N ALA A 21 12.82 -12.67 -15.04
CA ALA A 21 13.14 -13.04 -16.42
C ALA A 21 12.18 -14.11 -16.97
N THR A 22 11.52 -14.87 -16.10
CA THR A 22 10.72 -16.04 -16.47
C THR A 22 9.27 -15.99 -15.98
N ALA A 23 8.92 -15.03 -15.13
CA ALA A 23 7.61 -14.92 -14.53
C ALA A 23 6.52 -14.64 -15.56
N LYS A 24 5.39 -15.35 -15.44
CA LYS A 24 4.19 -15.09 -16.25
C LYS A 24 3.21 -14.22 -15.47
N VAL A 25 2.62 -13.25 -16.16
CA VAL A 25 1.72 -12.25 -15.56
C VAL A 25 0.54 -12.90 -14.82
N ASN A 26 -0.06 -13.93 -15.41
CA ASN A 26 -1.21 -14.61 -14.81
C ASN A 26 -0.86 -15.27 -13.46
N ASP A 27 0.35 -15.79 -13.31
CA ASP A 27 0.80 -16.44 -12.07
C ASP A 27 1.06 -15.40 -10.96
N ILE A 28 1.58 -14.22 -11.33
CA ILE A 28 1.76 -13.07 -10.43
C ILE A 28 0.40 -12.55 -9.92
N VAL A 29 -0.55 -12.31 -10.83
CA VAL A 29 -1.89 -11.81 -10.49
C VAL A 29 -2.61 -12.81 -9.58
N ALA A 30 -2.51 -14.11 -9.90
CA ALA A 30 -3.10 -15.14 -9.07
C ALA A 30 -2.44 -15.21 -7.67
N ALA A 31 -1.13 -14.95 -7.56
CA ALA A 31 -0.45 -14.84 -6.28
C ALA A 31 -0.91 -13.62 -5.45
N LEU A 32 -1.06 -12.45 -6.09
CA LEU A 32 -1.58 -11.23 -5.47
C LEU A 32 -3.00 -11.41 -4.93
N MET A 33 -3.89 -12.03 -5.72
CA MET A 33 -5.28 -12.26 -5.31
C MET A 33 -5.40 -13.24 -4.15
N ARG A 34 -4.56 -14.28 -4.09
CA ARG A 34 -4.60 -15.28 -3.01
C ARG A 34 -3.94 -14.80 -1.72
N THR A 35 -2.83 -14.06 -1.84
CA THR A 35 -1.93 -13.81 -0.70
C THR A 35 -1.72 -12.32 -0.40
N GLY A 36 -2.28 -11.42 -1.22
CA GLY A 36 -2.16 -9.96 -1.06
C GLY A 36 -0.80 -9.38 -1.48
N GLY A 37 0.15 -10.23 -1.89
CA GLY A 37 1.50 -9.82 -2.25
C GLY A 37 2.27 -10.91 -3.01
N CYS A 38 3.37 -10.55 -3.66
CA CYS A 38 4.32 -11.51 -4.24
C CYS A 38 5.73 -10.90 -4.23
N VAL A 39 6.77 -11.74 -4.22
CA VAL A 39 8.16 -11.29 -4.38
C VAL A 39 8.59 -11.52 -5.82
N LEU A 40 9.08 -10.49 -6.50
CA LEU A 40 9.64 -10.61 -7.84
C LEU A 40 11.14 -10.32 -7.79
N LYS A 41 11.96 -11.37 -7.92
CA LYS A 41 13.43 -11.31 -7.87
C LYS A 41 14.01 -10.93 -9.22
N GLY A 42 15.09 -10.16 -9.23
CA GLY A 42 15.74 -9.73 -10.47
C GLY A 42 14.89 -8.79 -11.34
N ALA A 43 13.77 -8.27 -10.81
CA ALA A 43 12.95 -7.26 -11.51
C ALA A 43 13.72 -5.95 -11.73
N ILE A 44 14.70 -5.68 -10.87
CA ILE A 44 15.60 -4.54 -10.91
C ILE A 44 17.02 -5.11 -10.77
N GLY A 45 17.98 -4.62 -11.58
CA GLY A 45 19.34 -5.15 -11.64
C GLY A 45 20.17 -4.96 -10.36
N ASP A 46 21.38 -5.55 -10.32
CA ASP A 46 22.30 -5.70 -9.18
C ASP A 46 22.94 -4.39 -8.64
N GLY A 47 22.23 -3.27 -8.71
CA GLY A 47 22.63 -2.06 -8.00
C GLY A 47 22.44 -2.20 -6.49
N ALA A 48 23.37 -1.67 -5.70
CA ALA A 48 23.26 -1.69 -4.24
C ALA A 48 21.96 -1.03 -3.76
N TRP A 49 21.18 -1.76 -2.97
CA TRP A 49 19.99 -1.24 -2.32
C TRP A 49 20.41 -0.32 -1.18
N ALA A 50 20.43 1.00 -1.43
CA ALA A 50 20.72 2.00 -0.41
C ALA A 50 19.67 1.90 0.70
N ARG A 51 20.07 1.97 1.97
CA ARG A 51 19.23 1.70 3.16
C ARG A 51 18.08 2.69 3.42
N ASP A 52 17.52 3.26 2.37
CA ASP A 52 16.40 4.15 2.43
C ASP A 52 15.45 3.77 1.27
N PHE A 53 14.21 3.34 1.56
CA PHE A 53 13.18 3.25 0.50
C PHE A 53 13.04 4.59 -0.25
N PHE A 54 13.47 5.68 0.39
CA PHE A 54 13.72 6.97 -0.24
C PHE A 54 15.12 7.46 0.13
N PRO A 55 16.01 7.79 -0.81
CA PRO A 55 17.44 8.11 -0.58
C PRO A 55 17.71 9.00 0.64
N LYS A 56 18.89 8.89 1.28
CA LYS A 56 19.33 9.71 2.44
C LYS A 56 19.15 11.22 2.27
N GLU A 57 19.07 11.72 1.04
CA GLU A 57 18.76 13.11 0.69
C GLU A 57 17.28 13.47 0.94
N THR A 58 16.41 12.48 1.08
CA THR A 58 14.96 12.61 1.29
C THR A 58 14.64 12.98 2.73
N LYS A 59 14.44 14.28 2.95
CA LYS A 59 13.93 14.79 4.22
C LYS A 59 12.41 14.67 4.24
N ARG A 60 11.89 13.85 5.16
CA ARG A 60 10.44 13.73 5.37
C ARG A 60 9.99 14.69 6.46
N VAL A 61 8.88 15.37 6.19
CA VAL A 61 8.17 16.16 7.19
C VAL A 61 6.84 15.48 7.47
N ILE A 62 6.81 14.73 8.57
CA ILE A 62 5.59 14.13 9.12
C ILE A 62 4.86 15.13 10.03
N ASP A 63 3.59 14.86 10.34
CA ASP A 63 2.76 15.65 11.28
C ASP A 63 2.56 17.12 10.89
N ARG A 64 2.40 17.37 9.60
CA ARG A 64 2.28 18.73 9.05
C ARG A 64 1.09 19.52 9.59
N ILE A 65 0.04 18.84 10.08
CA ILE A 65 -1.13 19.46 10.74
C ILE A 65 -0.70 20.26 11.98
N GLY A 66 0.21 19.72 12.80
CA GLY A 66 0.72 20.40 14.00
C GLY A 66 1.79 21.47 13.73
N LYS A 67 2.33 21.51 12.51
CA LYS A 67 3.45 22.38 12.12
C LYS A 67 3.04 23.53 11.19
N SER A 68 1.92 23.41 10.48
CA SER A 68 1.46 24.41 9.52
C SER A 68 -0.06 24.56 9.55
N SER A 69 -0.52 25.69 10.09
CA SER A 69 -1.94 26.05 10.08
C SER A 69 -2.48 26.27 8.67
N ALA A 70 -1.63 26.71 7.73
CA ALA A 70 -1.98 26.87 6.32
C ALA A 70 -2.30 25.51 5.66
N PHE A 71 -1.53 24.45 5.96
CA PHE A 71 -1.83 23.11 5.46
C PHE A 71 -3.20 22.60 5.95
N THR A 72 -3.49 22.81 7.23
CA THR A 72 -4.76 22.41 7.82
C THR A 72 -5.94 23.14 7.17
N LYS A 73 -5.84 24.46 7.02
CA LYS A 73 -6.93 25.29 6.46
C LYS A 73 -7.13 25.09 4.96
N ALA A 74 -6.05 25.04 4.19
CA ALA A 74 -6.14 25.02 2.73
C ALA A 74 -6.29 23.62 2.15
N ILE A 75 -5.75 22.57 2.79
CA ILE A 75 -5.71 21.21 2.24
C ILE A 75 -6.65 20.27 3.00
N ILE A 76 -6.47 20.13 4.31
CA ILE A 76 -7.28 19.18 5.11
C ILE A 76 -8.74 19.64 5.19
N GLN A 77 -8.98 20.93 5.41
CA GLN A 77 -10.31 21.53 5.49
C GLN A 77 -10.89 21.91 4.11
N SER A 78 -10.24 21.55 3.01
CA SER A 78 -10.76 21.82 1.67
C SER A 78 -12.09 21.11 1.46
N PRO A 79 -13.17 21.83 1.11
CA PRO A 79 -14.49 21.22 0.88
C PRO A 79 -14.48 20.13 -0.19
N LEU A 80 -13.62 20.26 -1.20
CA LEU A 80 -13.46 19.28 -2.27
C LEU A 80 -12.86 17.97 -1.75
N VAL A 81 -11.78 18.04 -0.97
CA VAL A 81 -11.09 16.87 -0.40
C VAL A 81 -12.00 16.12 0.57
N LEU A 82 -12.72 16.86 1.43
CA LEU A 82 -13.65 16.27 2.38
C LEU A 82 -14.84 15.59 1.68
N THR A 83 -15.36 16.18 0.59
CA THR A 83 -16.47 15.60 -0.17
C THR A 83 -16.03 14.34 -0.91
N ALA A 84 -14.87 14.36 -1.57
CA ALA A 84 -14.32 13.19 -2.25
C ALA A 84 -14.00 12.06 -1.27
N ALA A 85 -13.35 12.36 -0.13
CA ALA A 85 -13.06 11.36 0.89
C ALA A 85 -14.36 10.79 1.49
N LYS A 86 -15.37 11.64 1.73
CA LYS A 86 -16.68 11.19 2.22
C LYS A 86 -17.38 10.27 1.22
N GLN A 87 -17.26 10.52 -0.07
CA GLN A 87 -17.77 9.61 -1.10
C GLN A 87 -16.96 8.31 -1.10
N MET A 88 -15.63 8.37 -1.25
CA MET A 88 -14.74 7.19 -1.30
C MET A 88 -14.83 6.28 -0.07
N LEU A 89 -15.06 6.85 1.11
CA LEU A 89 -15.17 6.10 2.37
C LEU A 89 -16.59 5.60 2.65
N THR A 90 -17.53 5.81 1.73
CA THR A 90 -18.84 5.16 1.76
C THR A 90 -18.81 3.90 0.89
N SER A 91 -19.30 2.79 1.45
CA SER A 91 -19.24 1.44 0.87
C SER A 91 -20.07 1.23 -0.41
N THR A 92 -20.55 2.30 -1.05
CA THR A 92 -21.41 2.24 -2.24
C THR A 92 -20.65 2.07 -3.56
N TYR A 93 -19.33 1.87 -3.53
CA TYR A 93 -18.58 1.47 -4.71
C TYR A 93 -18.72 -0.04 -4.92
N ASN A 94 -19.72 -0.44 -5.71
CA ASN A 94 -19.69 -1.74 -6.37
C ASN A 94 -18.65 -1.68 -7.48
N CYS A 95 -17.54 -2.39 -7.30
CA CYS A 95 -16.63 -2.76 -8.38
C CYS A 95 -17.17 -3.97 -9.15
#